data_AF-K1SGD2-F1
#
_entry.id   AF-K1SGD2-F1
#
_cell.length_a   1.000
_cell.length_b   1.000
_cell.length_c   1.000
_cell.angle_alpha   90.00
_cell.angle_beta   90.00
_cell.angle_gamma   90.00
#
_symmetry.space_group_name_H-M   'P 1'
#
loop_
_entity.id
_entity.type
_entity.pdbx_description
1 polymer ?
#
loop_
_entity_poly.entity_id
_entity_poly.type
_entity_poly.pdbx_seq_one_letter_code
_entity_poly.pdbx_strand_id
1 'polypeptide(L)'
;MSKSSIGTEPVYDARTLGKPRMFILGLQHMFAMFGATVLVPALSGLDVATTLLFAGIGTLLFHLLTKGKVPAFLGSSFAFIGGYNAVRTIGTNADGSAIYNNDL
;
A
#
# COMPACT_ATOMS: atom_id res chain seq x y z
N MET A 1 21.67 -5.20 -29.26
CA MET A 1 20.43 -4.86 -28.52
C MET A 1 19.27 -4.99 -29.48
N SER A 2 18.55 -6.12 -29.42
CA SER A 2 17.42 -6.40 -30.29
C SER A 2 16.24 -5.52 -29.88
N LYS A 3 15.68 -4.75 -30.83
CA LYS A 3 14.42 -4.02 -30.64
C LYS A 3 13.31 -5.06 -30.57
N SER A 4 12.87 -5.41 -29.37
CA SER A 4 11.67 -6.21 -29.15
C SER A 4 10.50 -5.55 -29.89
N SER A 5 9.89 -6.26 -30.85
CA SER A 5 8.71 -5.77 -31.54
C SER A 5 7.54 -5.75 -30.55
N ILE A 6 7.18 -4.54 -30.11
CA ILE A 6 6.05 -4.36 -29.20
C ILE A 6 4.77 -4.80 -29.95
N GLY A 7 4.18 -5.92 -29.53
CA GLY A 7 2.92 -6.44 -30.06
C GLY A 7 2.96 -7.85 -30.67
N THR A 8 4.12 -8.50 -30.76
CA THR A 8 4.22 -9.88 -31.33
C THR A 8 4.36 -10.96 -30.25
N GLU A 9 4.87 -10.62 -29.07
CA GLU A 9 5.09 -11.54 -27.95
C GLU A 9 4.60 -10.94 -26.62
N PRO A 10 4.15 -11.77 -25.66
CA PRO A 10 3.79 -11.30 -24.32
C PRO A 10 4.99 -10.67 -23.62
N VAL A 11 4.81 -9.46 -23.10
CA VAL A 11 5.87 -8.70 -22.44
C VAL A 11 5.94 -9.06 -20.96
N TYR A 12 6.95 -9.83 -20.57
CA TYR A 12 7.18 -10.25 -19.18
C TYR A 12 8.01 -9.25 -18.36
N ASP A 13 8.88 -8.48 -19.02
CA ASP A 13 9.69 -7.45 -18.37
C ASP A 13 9.29 -6.06 -18.86
N ALA A 14 8.72 -5.28 -17.94
CA ALA A 14 8.25 -3.94 -18.23
C ALA A 14 9.38 -3.00 -18.70
N ARG A 15 10.64 -3.28 -18.33
CA ARG A 15 11.83 -2.49 -18.75
C ARG A 15 12.01 -2.44 -20.27
N THR A 16 11.45 -3.41 -21.00
CA THR A 16 11.50 -3.50 -22.46
C THR A 16 10.60 -2.48 -23.18
N LEU A 17 9.60 -1.90 -22.48
CA LEU A 17 8.65 -0.93 -23.06
C LEU A 17 9.19 0.50 -23.17
N GLY A 18 10.36 0.79 -22.61
CA GLY A 18 10.97 2.12 -22.58
C GLY A 18 10.50 2.99 -21.40
N LYS A 19 11.34 3.96 -21.02
CA LYS A 19 11.18 4.84 -19.84
C LYS A 19 9.80 5.53 -19.72
N PRO A 20 9.19 6.12 -20.78
CA PRO A 20 7.91 6.82 -20.64
C PRO A 20 6.73 5.88 -20.37
N ARG A 21 6.69 4.70 -21.02
CA ARG A 21 5.62 3.72 -20.79
C ARG A 21 5.75 3.04 -19.43
N MET A 22 6.99 2.79 -18.99
CA MET A 22 7.28 2.32 -17.64
C MET A 22 6.74 3.25 -16.56
N PHE A 23 6.89 4.56 -16.74
CA PHE A 23 6.35 5.53 -15.80
C PHE A 23 4.81 5.47 -15.72
N ILE A 24 4.13 5.41 -16.87
CA ILE A 24 2.66 5.31 -16.93
C ILE A 24 2.17 4.02 -16.25
N LEU A 25 2.82 2.88 -16.51
CA LEU A 25 2.49 1.61 -15.86
C LEU A 25 2.71 1.66 -14.34
N GLY A 26 3.79 2.29 -13.89
CA GLY A 26 4.05 2.52 -12.46
C GLY A 26 2.99 3.40 -11.81
N LEU A 27 2.57 4.48 -12.49
CA LEU A 27 1.49 5.34 -12.04
C LEU A 27 0.16 4.59 -11.93
N GLN A 28 -0.18 3.78 -12.94
CA GLN A 28 -1.36 2.92 -12.93
C GLN A 28 -1.32 1.93 -11.74
N HIS A 29 -0.17 1.30 -11.51
CA HIS A 29 0.00 0.37 -10.40
C HIS A 29 -0.12 1.07 -9.04
N MET A 30 0.40 2.28 -8.91
CA MET A 30 0.27 3.10 -7.69
C MET A 30 -1.20 3.34 -7.35
N PHE A 31 -2.01 3.79 -8.32
CA PHE A 31 -3.45 4.00 -8.10
C PHE A 31 -4.22 2.70 -7.82
N ALA A 32 -3.80 1.58 -8.43
CA ALA A 32 -4.40 0.28 -8.14
C ALA A 32 -4.18 -0.15 -6.67
N MET A 33 -2.97 0.06 -6.14
CA MET A 33 -2.65 -0.27 -4.74
C MET A 33 -3.17 0.77 -3.73
N PHE A 34 -3.40 2.01 -4.18
CA PHE A 34 -3.88 3.11 -3.34
C PHE A 34 -5.22 2.79 -2.68
N GLY A 35 -6.17 2.21 -3.43
CA GLY A 35 -7.52 1.92 -2.92
C GLY A 35 -7.50 1.08 -1.64
N ALA A 36 -6.78 -0.04 -1.64
CA ALA A 36 -6.63 -0.90 -0.47
C ALA A 36 -5.90 -0.21 0.69
N THR A 37 -4.86 0.57 0.38
CA THR A 37 -4.01 1.23 1.38
C THR A 37 -4.74 2.33 2.13
N VAL A 38 -5.69 3.01 1.48
CA VAL A 38 -6.53 4.06 2.09
C VAL A 38 -7.81 3.49 2.71
N LEU A 39 -8.37 2.43 2.14
CA LEU A 39 -9.63 1.87 2.62
C LEU A 39 -9.52 1.30 4.05
N VAL A 40 -8.46 0.57 4.36
CA VAL A 40 -8.27 -0.02 5.70
C VAL A 40 -8.18 1.04 6.81
N PRO A 41 -7.30 2.07 6.73
CA PRO A 41 -7.26 3.12 7.74
C PRO A 41 -8.55 3.92 7.80
N ALA A 42 -9.18 4.21 6.65
CA ALA A 42 -10.48 4.90 6.62
C ALA A 42 -11.58 4.12 7.36
N LEU A 43 -11.66 2.79 7.17
CA LEU A 43 -12.62 1.93 7.89
C LEU A 43 -12.28 1.75 9.37
N SER A 44 -11.01 1.90 9.75
CA SER A 44 -10.54 1.74 11.13
C SER A 44 -10.54 3.06 11.92
N GLY A 45 -10.84 4.18 11.28
CA GLY A 45 -10.75 5.52 11.88
C GLY A 45 -9.31 6.01 12.10
N LEU A 46 -8.34 5.43 11.40
CA LEU A 46 -6.92 5.84 11.44
C LEU A 46 -6.63 6.90 10.38
N ASP A 47 -5.64 7.75 10.65
CA ASP A 47 -5.24 8.77 9.68
C ASP A 47 -4.64 8.13 8.40
N VAL A 48 -5.25 8.47 7.27
CA VAL A 48 -4.86 8.01 5.93
C VAL A 48 -3.51 8.59 5.55
N ALA A 49 -3.23 9.86 5.88
CA ALA A 49 -1.99 10.52 5.47
C ALA A 49 -0.78 9.85 6.13
N THR A 50 -0.87 9.59 7.43
CA THR A 50 0.15 8.85 8.19
C THR A 50 0.32 7.43 7.64
N THR A 51 -0.78 6.74 7.32
CA THR A 51 -0.71 5.38 6.76
C THR A 51 -0.01 5.35 5.40
N LEU A 52 -0.31 6.31 4.51
CA LEU A 52 0.34 6.43 3.20
C LEU A 52 1.83 6.77 3.34
N LEU A 53 2.18 7.65 4.28
CA LEU A 53 3.58 7.99 4.57
C LEU A 53 4.38 6.74 4.98
N PHE A 54 3.86 5.96 5.93
CA PHE A 54 4.54 4.73 6.39
C PHE A 54 4.51 3.60 5.35
N ALA A 55 3.47 3.49 4.53
CA ALA A 55 3.44 2.55 3.41
C ALA A 55 4.55 2.87 2.39
N GLY A 56 4.76 4.15 2.09
CA GLY A 56 5.84 4.62 1.22
C GLY A 56 7.23 4.37 1.81
N ILE A 57 7.45 4.79 3.07
CA ILE A 57 8.73 4.58 3.77
C ILE A 57 9.03 3.09 3.92
N GLY A 58 8.04 2.27 4.29
CA GLY A 58 8.17 0.82 4.41
C GLY A 58 8.52 0.16 3.09
N THR A 59 7.92 0.61 1.98
CA THR A 59 8.26 0.15 0.63
C THR A 59 9.69 0.52 0.25
N LEU A 60 10.15 1.73 0.56
CA LEU A 60 11.54 2.15 0.32
C LEU A 60 12.54 1.35 1.16
N LEU A 61 12.25 1.17 2.45
CA LEU A 61 13.08 0.38 3.36
C LEU A 61 13.15 -1.08 2.92
N PHE A 62 12.02 -1.67 2.50
CA PHE A 62 11.99 -3.03 1.96
C PHE A 62 12.87 -3.17 0.71
N HIS A 63 12.80 -2.21 -0.21
CA HIS A 63 13.66 -2.21 -1.39
C HIS A 63 15.14 -2.06 -1.03
N LEU A 64 15.47 -1.24 -0.02
CA LEU A 64 16.84 -1.08 0.47
C LEU A 64 17.37 -2.40 1.06
N LEU A 65 16.58 -3.07 1.89
CA LEU A 65 16.95 -4.33 2.54
C LEU A 65 17.05 -5.49 1.53
N THR A 66 16.14 -5.55 0.56
CA THR A 66 16.14 -6.59 -0.50
C THR A 66 17.11 -6.30 -1.64
N LYS A 67 17.88 -5.19 -1.56
CA LYS A 67 18.81 -4.73 -2.60
C LYS A 67 18.15 -4.56 -3.97
N GLY A 68 16.88 -4.16 -3.99
CA GLY A 68 16.10 -3.94 -5.21
C GLY A 68 15.85 -5.20 -6.05
N LYS A 69 15.99 -6.40 -5.46
CA LYS A 69 15.75 -7.67 -6.17
C LYS A 69 14.27 -8.01 -6.30
N VAL A 70 13.43 -7.52 -5.39
CA VAL A 70 12.00 -7.85 -5.32
C VAL A 70 11.18 -6.57 -5.53
N PRO A 71 10.45 -6.44 -6.65
CA PRO A 71 9.54 -5.33 -6.87
C PRO A 71 8.24 -5.60 -6.10
N ALA A 72 8.16 -5.16 -4.85
CA ALA A 72 6.96 -5.30 -4.02
C ALA A 72 6.54 -3.96 -3.41
N PHE A 73 5.23 -3.71 -3.38
CA PHE A 73 4.62 -2.56 -2.72
C PHE A 73 3.99 -3.03 -1.40
N LEU A 74 4.30 -2.35 -0.29
CA LEU A 74 3.73 -2.67 1.02
C LEU A 74 2.45 -1.84 1.23
N GLY A 75 1.30 -2.47 1.08
CA GLY A 75 -0.02 -1.88 1.32
C GLY A 75 -0.60 -2.26 2.69
N SER A 76 -1.75 -1.68 3.01
CA SER A 76 -2.49 -2.01 4.23
C SER A 76 -3.15 -3.40 4.13
N SER A 77 -3.13 -4.18 5.22
CA SER A 77 -3.65 -5.55 5.24
C SER A 77 -5.00 -5.63 5.95
N PHE A 78 -5.99 -6.14 5.23
CA PHE A 78 -7.38 -6.31 5.70
C PHE A 78 -7.50 -7.28 6.88
N ALA A 79 -6.52 -8.18 7.05
CA ALA A 79 -6.49 -9.12 8.17
C ALA A 79 -6.43 -8.40 9.54
N PHE A 80 -5.92 -7.18 9.58
CA PHE A 80 -5.80 -6.41 10.82
C PHE A 80 -7.08 -5.69 11.23
N ILE A 81 -8.08 -5.54 10.36
CA ILE A 81 -9.32 -4.83 10.69
C ILE A 81 -10.04 -5.50 11.87
N GLY A 82 -10.20 -6.83 11.82
CA GLY A 82 -10.89 -7.58 12.87
C GLY A 82 -10.17 -7.53 14.21
N GLY A 83 -8.85 -7.75 14.21
CA GLY A 83 -8.02 -7.68 15.41
C GLY A 83 -7.97 -6.27 16.01
N TYR A 84 -7.84 -5.24 15.16
CA TYR A 84 -7.87 -3.85 15.61
C TYR A 84 -9.21 -3.50 16.25
N ASN A 85 -10.34 -3.86 15.64
CA ASN A 85 -11.66 -3.59 16.19
C ASN A 85 -11.92 -4.35 17.51
N ALA A 86 -11.40 -5.57 17.65
CA ALA A 86 -11.52 -6.34 18.89
C ALA A 86 -10.75 -5.70 20.06
N VAL A 87 -9.61 -5.07 19.80
CA VAL A 87 -8.77 -4.45 20.84
C VAL A 87 -9.12 -2.98 21.08
N ARG A 88 -9.63 -2.26 20.07
CA ARG A 88 -10.02 -0.85 20.18
C ARG A 88 -11.03 -0.61 21.31
N THR A 89 -11.89 -1.58 21.61
CA THR A 89 -12.90 -1.52 22.68
C THR A 89 -12.35 -1.88 24.07
N ILE A 90 -11.17 -2.51 24.14
CA ILE A 90 -10.52 -2.93 25.40
C ILE A 90 -9.87 -1.73 26.13
N GLY A 91 -9.61 -0.63 25.42
CA GLY A 91 -9.19 0.65 26.00
C GLY A 91 -10.39 1.52 26.39
N THR A 92 -10.82 1.45 27.64
CA THR A 92 -11.72 2.43 28.27
C THR A 92 -10.88 3.41 29.11
N ASN A 93 -11.22 4.71 29.08
CA ASN A 93 -10.66 5.70 30.00
C ASN A 93 -10.93 5.26 31.45
N ALA A 94 -10.19 5.81 32.41
CA ALA A 94 -10.43 5.57 33.84
C ALA A 94 -11.89 5.89 34.26
N ASP A 95 -12.57 6.72 33.47
CA ASP A 95 -13.95 7.16 33.66
C ASP A 95 -14.99 6.27 32.95
N GLY A 96 -14.56 5.17 32.31
CA GLY A 96 -15.42 4.22 31.61
C GLY A 96 -15.87 4.64 30.20
N SER A 97 -15.41 5.79 29.68
CA SER A 97 -15.66 6.22 28.30
C SER A 97 -14.69 5.55 27.32
N ALA A 98 -15.13 5.27 26.09
CA ALA A 98 -14.26 4.71 25.07
C ALA A 98 -13.09 5.68 24.78
N ILE A 99 -11.84 5.18 24.80
CA ILE A 99 -10.64 5.98 24.47
C ILE A 99 -10.72 6.52 23.04
N TYR A 100 -11.43 5.79 22.17
CA TYR A 100 -11.65 6.15 20.79
C TYR A 100 -13.12 6.55 20.61
N ASN A 101 -13.35 7.79 20.18
CA ASN A 101 -14.67 8.20 19.72
C ASN A 101 -15.04 7.36 18.48
N ASN A 102 -16.16 6.63 18.54
CA ASN A 102 -16.69 5.81 17.46
C ASN A 102 -17.71 6.57 16.60
N ASP A 103 -17.86 7.89 16.76
CA ASP A 103 -18.79 8.75 16.01
C ASP A 103 -18.39 8.98 14.53
N LEU A 104 -17.88 7.94 13.84
CA LEU A 104 -17.94 7.91 12.37
C LEU A 104 -19.39 7.67 11.91
#